data_AF-A0A0M8XXQ9-F1
#
_entry.id   AF-A0A0M8XXQ9-F1
#
_cell.length_a   1.000
_cell.length_b   1.000
_cell.length_c   1.000
_cell.angle_alpha   90.00
_cell.angle_beta   90.00
_cell.angle_gamma   90.00
#
_symmetry.space_group_name_H-M   'P 1'
#
loop_
_entity.id
_entity.type
_entity.pdbx_description
1 polymer ?
#
loop_
_entity_poly.entity_id
_entity_poly.type
_entity_poly.pdbx_seq_one_letter_code
_entity_poly.pdbx_strand_id
1 'polypeptide(L)'
;MLVIDTVRLEPAWRGYGLGTLCVGMMIERLAAGRRLVVLRAAPAERRTAKGKVVDEISAAERDLAVAKLGRLWSQLGFEHFKDEVWVLDLGLATFTKAMDLVRSRVGLSR
;
A
#
# COMPACT_ATOMS: atom_id res chain seq x y z
N MET A 1 -10.62 -4.57 12.44
CA MET A 1 -9.89 -3.60 11.60
C MET A 1 -8.47 -4.10 11.43
N LEU A 2 -7.87 -3.91 10.26
CA LEU A 2 -6.43 -4.13 10.02
C LEU A 2 -5.76 -2.78 9.79
N VAL A 3 -4.62 -2.53 10.44
CA VAL A 3 -3.80 -1.33 10.22
C VAL A 3 -2.49 -1.77 9.59
N ILE A 4 -2.15 -1.16 8.45
CA ILE A 4 -0.87 -1.39 7.79
C ILE A 4 0.04 -0.22 8.16
N ASP A 5 1.01 -0.49 9.03
CA ASP A 5 1.94 0.52 9.51
C ASP A 5 3.05 0.82 8.51
N THR A 6 3.78 -0.22 8.07
CA THR A 6 4.87 -0.06 7.11
C THR A 6 4.92 -1.25 6.14
N VAL A 7 5.13 -0.95 4.86
CA VAL A 7 5.44 -1.95 3.83
C VAL A 7 6.73 -1.53 3.15
N ARG A 8 7.70 -2.45 3.07
CA ARG A 8 8.97 -2.23 2.37
C ARG A 8 9.19 -3.31 1.35
N LEU A 9 9.60 -2.87 0.17
CA LEU A 9 10.06 -3.74 -0.90
C LEU A 9 11.52 -3.41 -1.19
N GLU A 10 12.36 -4.44 -1.21
CA GLU A 10 13.78 -4.28 -1.49
C GLU A 10 13.98 -3.65 -2.89
N PRO A 11 14.96 -2.76 -3.10
CA PRO A 11 15.11 -2.03 -4.36
C PRO A 11 15.13 -2.92 -5.60
N ALA A 12 15.74 -4.10 -5.52
CA ALA A 12 15.82 -5.07 -6.62
C ALA A 12 14.45 -5.57 -7.11
N TRP A 13 13.39 -5.46 -6.30
CA TRP A 13 12.04 -5.92 -6.63
C TRP A 13 11.07 -4.77 -6.96
N ARG A 14 11.52 -3.52 -6.96
CA ARG A 14 10.68 -2.35 -7.28
C ARG A 14 10.44 -2.22 -8.79
N GLY A 15 9.35 -1.56 -9.17
CA GLY A 15 9.01 -1.31 -10.59
C GLY A 15 8.19 -2.42 -11.26
N TYR A 16 8.12 -3.61 -10.67
CA TYR A 16 7.41 -4.76 -11.23
C TYR A 16 5.94 -4.91 -10.78
N GLY A 17 5.38 -3.91 -10.08
CA GLY A 17 4.01 -3.99 -9.53
C GLY A 17 3.83 -4.93 -8.32
N LEU A 18 4.92 -5.57 -7.85
CA LEU A 18 4.88 -6.56 -6.77
C LEU A 18 4.43 -5.99 -5.42
N GLY A 19 4.70 -4.71 -5.14
CA GLY A 19 4.28 -4.07 -3.90
C GLY A 19 2.76 -4.13 -3.70
N THR A 20 2.01 -3.74 -4.74
CA THR A 20 0.54 -3.78 -4.75
C THR A 20 0.01 -5.20 -4.56
N LEU A 21 0.59 -6.17 -5.27
CA LEU A 21 0.23 -7.58 -5.16
C LEU A 21 0.48 -8.11 -3.73
N CYS A 22 1.66 -7.87 -3.18
CA CYS A 22 2.01 -8.35 -1.84
C CYS A 22 1.11 -7.75 -0.76
N VAL A 23 0.79 -6.46 -0.84
CA VAL A 23 -0.16 -5.84 0.10
C VAL A 23 -1.55 -6.44 -0.04
N GLY A 24 -2.02 -6.63 -1.28
CA GLY A 24 -3.29 -7.30 -1.53
C GLY A 24 -3.38 -8.71 -0.95
N MET A 25 -2.38 -9.54 -1.20
CA MET A 25 -2.30 -10.90 -0.64
C MET A 25 -2.21 -10.89 0.90
N MET A 26 -1.49 -9.91 1.47
CA MET A 26 -1.43 -9.72 2.92
C MET A 26 -2.82 -9.37 3.48
N ILE A 27 -3.58 -8.49 2.82
CA ILE A 27 -4.95 -8.14 3.22
C ILE A 27 -5.85 -9.37 3.17
N GLU A 28 -5.83 -10.14 2.07
CA GLU A 28 -6.61 -11.38 1.95
C GLU A 28 -6.34 -12.36 3.10
N ARG A 29 -5.07 -12.46 3.51
CA ARG A 29 -4.65 -13.38 4.58
C ARG A 29 -4.96 -12.87 5.98
N LEU A 30 -4.75 -11.59 6.25
CA LEU A 30 -4.78 -11.04 7.62
C LEU A 30 -6.10 -10.35 7.98
N ALA A 31 -6.89 -9.94 6.98
CA ALA A 31 -8.15 -9.22 7.18
C ALA A 31 -9.39 -10.11 7.13
N ALA A 32 -9.25 -11.44 7.22
CA ALA A 32 -10.37 -12.38 7.25
C ALA A 32 -11.40 -12.02 8.34
N GLY A 33 -12.66 -11.73 7.98
CA GLY A 33 -13.69 -11.32 8.95
C GLY A 33 -13.55 -9.90 9.52
N ARG A 34 -12.70 -9.05 8.92
CA ARG A 34 -12.59 -7.62 9.25
C ARG A 34 -13.34 -6.82 8.19
N ARG A 35 -13.97 -5.71 8.58
CA ARG A 35 -14.71 -4.84 7.66
C ARG A 35 -13.84 -3.76 7.00
N LEU A 36 -12.81 -3.30 7.70
CA LEU A 36 -12.00 -2.15 7.28
C LEU A 36 -10.50 -2.46 7.35
N VAL A 37 -9.78 -1.97 6.34
CA VAL A 37 -8.32 -1.83 6.35
C VAL A 37 -7.97 -0.36 6.26
N VAL A 38 -7.01 0.09 7.06
CA VAL A 38 -6.53 1.47 7.07
C VAL A 38 -5.02 1.47 6.88
N LEU A 39 -4.53 2.40 6.07
CA LEU A 39 -3.10 2.64 5.89
C LEU A 39 -2.78 4.12 5.82
N ARG A 40 -1.52 4.44 6.07
CA ARG A 40 -0.96 5.76 5.78
C ARG A 40 -0.13 5.68 4.49
N ALA A 41 -0.50 6.46 3.48
CA ALA A 41 0.18 6.57 2.20
C ALA A 41 1.36 7.53 2.28
N ALA A 42 2.38 7.16 3.06
CA ALA A 42 3.61 7.94 3.21
C ALA A 42 4.85 7.08 2.92
N PRO A 43 5.93 7.66 2.37
CA PRO A 43 7.19 6.95 2.24
C PRO A 43 7.69 6.51 3.63
N ALA A 44 8.05 5.23 3.75
CA ALA A 44 8.50 4.66 5.01
C ALA A 44 9.88 5.24 5.39
N GLU A 45 9.93 5.96 6.51
CA GLU A 45 11.19 6.51 7.03
C GLU A 45 12.15 5.39 7.42
N ARG A 46 13.38 5.40 6.90
CA ARG A 46 14.44 4.53 7.39
C ARG A 46 15.07 5.20 8.61
N ARG A 47 15.07 4.53 9.77
CA ARG A 47 15.67 5.05 11.01
C ARG A 47 16.82 4.16 11.46
N THR A 48 17.86 4.77 12.02
CA THR A 48 18.94 4.07 12.72
C THR A 48 18.45 3.46 14.04
N ALA A 49 19.25 2.58 14.65
CA ALA A 49 18.98 2.06 16.00
C ALA A 49 18.81 3.16 17.07
N LYS A 50 19.36 4.36 16.82
CA LYS A 50 19.24 5.55 17.68
C LYS A 50 18.06 6.46 17.29
N GLY A 51 17.17 6.00 16.41
CA GLY A 51 15.95 6.73 16.02
C GLY A 51 16.14 7.84 14.97
N LYS A 52 17.38 8.13 14.55
CA LYS A 52 17.68 9.15 13.52
C LYS A 52 17.26 8.67 12.13
N VAL A 53 16.59 9.52 11.36
CA VAL A 53 16.27 9.27 9.94
C VAL A 53 17.57 9.15 9.14
N VAL A 54 17.67 8.09 8.34
CA VAL A 54 18.87 7.75 7.54
C VAL A 54 18.79 8.40 6.16
N ASP A 55 17.59 8.42 5.59
CA ASP A 55 17.32 8.93 4.25
C ASP A 55 16.33 10.11 4.37
N GLU A 56 16.86 11.32 4.54
CA GLU A 56 16.05 12.53 4.51
C GLU A 56 15.71 12.84 3.05
N ILE A 57 14.42 12.85 2.72
CA ILE A 57 13.91 13.29 1.43
C ILE A 57 13.39 14.72 1.55
N SER A 58 13.53 15.50 0.49
CA SER A 58 12.96 16.84 0.42
C SER A 58 11.43 16.82 0.50
N ALA A 59 10.82 17.95 0.86
CA ALA A 59 9.36 18.09 0.87
C ALA A 59 8.75 17.76 -0.51
N ALA A 60 9.38 18.21 -1.60
CA ALA A 60 8.92 17.94 -2.96
C ALA A 60 8.99 16.44 -3.33
N GLU A 61 10.05 15.74 -2.93
CA GLU A 61 10.17 14.29 -3.13
C GLU A 61 9.15 13.52 -2.31
N ARG A 62 8.88 14.00 -1.09
CA ARG A 62 7.85 13.45 -0.20
C ARG A 62 6.46 13.57 -0.82
N ASP A 63 6.09 14.75 -1.31
CA ASP A 63 4.79 14.99 -1.93
C ASP A 63 4.60 14.12 -3.19
N LEU A 64 5.66 14.00 -4.00
CA LEU A 64 5.66 13.11 -5.16
C LEU A 64 5.48 11.64 -4.75
N ALA A 65 6.14 11.21 -3.68
CA ALA A 65 6.02 9.85 -3.16
C ALA A 65 4.60 9.58 -2.62
N VAL A 66 4.03 10.50 -1.85
CA VAL A 66 2.65 10.41 -1.34
C VAL A 66 1.66 10.31 -2.50
N ALA A 67 1.79 11.16 -3.53
CA ALA A 67 0.93 11.11 -4.71
C ALA A 67 1.04 9.77 -5.47
N LYS A 68 2.27 9.24 -5.63
CA LYS A 68 2.50 7.92 -6.26
C LYS A 68 1.90 6.80 -5.44
N LEU A 69 2.04 6.83 -4.11
CA LEU A 69 1.45 5.85 -3.20
C LEU A 69 -0.07 5.91 -3.24
N GLY A 70 -0.68 7.10 -3.23
CA GLY A 70 -2.12 7.26 -3.35
C GLY A 70 -2.68 6.64 -4.63
N ARG A 71 -2.02 6.86 -5.78
CA ARG A 71 -2.38 6.20 -7.05
C ARG A 71 -2.22 4.69 -7.00
N LEU A 72 -1.25 4.18 -6.24
CA LEU A 72 -1.04 2.74 -6.08
C LEU A 72 -2.14 2.12 -5.21
N TRP A 73 -2.51 2.77 -4.10
CA TRP A 73 -3.54 2.25 -3.20
C TRP A 73 -4.94 2.30 -3.80
N SER A 74 -5.25 3.33 -4.60
CA SER A 74 -6.53 3.39 -5.31
C SER A 74 -6.71 2.23 -6.29
N GLN A 75 -5.63 1.65 -6.83
CA GLN A 75 -5.71 0.44 -7.66
C GLN A 75 -6.15 -0.81 -6.88
N LEU A 76 -6.02 -0.82 -5.55
CA LEU A 76 -6.55 -1.87 -4.67
C LEU A 76 -7.95 -1.55 -4.16
N GLY A 77 -8.55 -0.44 -4.58
CA GLY A 77 -9.87 0.00 -4.11
C GLY A 77 -9.84 0.77 -2.79
N PHE A 78 -8.66 1.22 -2.33
CA PHE A 78 -8.60 2.18 -1.23
C PHE A 78 -9.12 3.54 -1.68
N GLU A 79 -9.83 4.20 -0.78
CA GLU A 79 -10.31 5.56 -0.95
C GLU A 79 -9.58 6.49 0.00
N HIS A 80 -9.33 7.73 -0.44
CA HIS A 80 -8.73 8.76 0.40
C HIS A 80 -9.76 9.19 1.46
N PHE A 81 -9.33 9.26 2.71
CA PHE A 81 -10.19 9.68 3.82
C PHE A 81 -9.82 11.06 4.33
N LYS A 82 -8.59 11.20 4.86
CA LYS A 82 -8.07 12.47 5.39
C LYS A 82 -6.55 12.45 5.46
N ASP A 83 -5.90 13.55 5.13
CA ASP A 83 -4.43 13.70 5.14
C ASP A 83 -3.75 12.61 4.29
N GLU A 84 -2.93 11.76 4.89
CA GLU A 84 -2.30 10.61 4.21
C GLU A 84 -3.00 9.29 4.51
N VAL A 85 -4.17 9.33 5.15
CA VAL A 85 -4.92 8.14 5.55
C VAL A 85 -5.86 7.70 4.43
N TRP A 86 -5.74 6.42 4.09
CA TRP A 86 -6.57 5.75 3.10
C TRP A 86 -7.30 4.58 3.74
N VAL A 87 -8.54 4.35 3.31
CA VAL A 87 -9.42 3.34 3.88
C VAL A 87 -9.91 2.40 2.77
N LEU A 88 -9.96 1.12 3.09
CA LEU A 88 -10.56 0.10 2.25
C LEU A 88 -11.71 -0.56 3.00
N ASP A 89 -12.91 -0.52 2.42
CA ASP A 89 -14.06 -1.28 2.88
C ASP A 89 -14.08 -2.67 2.22
N LEU A 90 -13.82 -3.70 3.02
CA LEU A 90 -13.80 -5.10 2.57
C LEU A 90 -15.18 -5.70 2.36
N GLY A 91 -16.25 -5.02 2.75
CA GLY A 91 -17.59 -5.44 2.38
C GLY A 91 -18.03 -5.01 0.98
N LEU A 92 -17.21 -4.22 0.30
CA LEU A 92 -17.41 -3.90 -1.11
C LEU A 92 -16.65 -4.90 -2.00
N ALA A 93 -17.20 -5.19 -3.17
CA ALA A 93 -16.53 -6.04 -4.16
C ALA A 93 -15.33 -5.36 -4.85
N THR A 94 -15.04 -4.10 -4.54
CA THR A 94 -13.98 -3.29 -5.14
C THR A 94 -12.61 -3.93 -4.93
N PHE A 95 -12.32 -4.40 -3.72
CA PHE A 95 -11.06 -5.06 -3.40
C PHE A 95 -10.86 -6.36 -4.20
N THR A 96 -11.87 -7.23 -4.26
CA THR A 96 -11.78 -8.50 -4.98
C THR A 96 -11.53 -8.26 -6.47
N LYS A 97 -12.30 -7.36 -7.10
CA LYS A 97 -12.11 -7.00 -8.51
C LYS A 97 -10.73 -6.38 -8.77
N ALA A 98 -10.27 -5.53 -7.87
CA ALA A 98 -8.95 -4.93 -7.94
C ALA A 98 -7.84 -6.00 -7.88
N MET A 99 -7.99 -7.00 -7.02
CA MET A 99 -7.02 -8.09 -6.90
C MET A 99 -6.91 -8.93 -8.18
N ASP A 100 -8.02 -9.19 -8.86
CA ASP A 100 -8.00 -9.91 -10.15
C ASP A 100 -7.20 -9.13 -11.22
N LEU A 101 -7.40 -7.81 -11.28
CA LEU A 101 -6.64 -6.94 -12.19
C LEU A 101 -5.15 -6.89 -11.83
N VAL A 102 -4.82 -6.79 -10.55
CA VAL A 102 -3.43 -6.77 -10.07
C VAL A 102 -2.73 -8.09 -10.40
N ARG A 103 -3.38 -9.24 -10.20
CA ARG A 103 -2.85 -10.56 -10.57
C ARG A 103 -2.62 -10.69 -12.07
N SER A 104 -3.56 -10.25 -12.89
CA SER A 104 -3.41 -10.28 -14.35
C SER A 104 -2.19 -9.47 -14.82
N ARG A 105 -1.95 -8.28 -14.26
CA ARG A 105 -0.81 -7.42 -14.61
C ARG A 105 0.57 -8.04 -14.32
N VAL A 106 0.65 -8.93 -13.35
CA VAL A 106 1.90 -9.62 -12.99
C VAL A 106 2.00 -11.04 -13.57
N GLY A 107 1.06 -11.43 -14.45
CA GLY A 107 1.06 -12.75 -15.07
C GLY A 107 0.62 -13.90 -14.17
N LEU A 108 -0.17 -13.62 -13.12
CA LEU A 108 -0.68 -14.62 -12.16
C LEU A 108 -2.19 -14.89 -12.32
N SER A 109 -2.78 -14.59 -13.48
CA SER A 109 -4.17 -14.98 -13.77
C SER A 109 -4.30 -16.50 -13.81
N ARG A 110 -5.23 -17.05 -13.03
CA ARG A 110 -5.64 -18.46 -13.10
C ARG A 110 -6.43 -18.75 -14.37
#